data_AF-A0AAP5LSI2-F1
#
_entry.id   AF-A0AAP5LSI2-F1
#
_cell.length_a   1.000
_cell.length_b   1.000
_cell.length_c   1.000
_cell.angle_alpha   90.00
_cell.angle_beta   90.00
_cell.angle_gamma   90.00
#
_symmetry.space_group_name_H-M   'P 1'
#
loop_
_entity.id
_entity.type
_entity.pdbx_description
1 polymer ?
#
loop_
_entity_poly.entity_id
_entity_poly.type
_entity_poly.pdbx_seq_one_letter_code
_entity_poly.pdbx_strand_id
1 'polypeptide(L)'
;MTTEQEKHFHNKIDAAEARGDKNAAVDARYERHIQKQKNLGKKPLPRDKWDAAYKNLKNSSQRGAAEEVKGRKALEDQLGRKIENNNEALVIEYKSSEGVDTRPDSIGRNKEGAIDLVHDHKHKTG
;
A
#
# COMPACT_ATOMS: atom_id res chain seq x y z
N MET A 1 8.70 -11.08 13.43
CA MET A 1 9.40 -12.19 12.74
C MET A 1 10.86 -11.78 12.67
N THR A 2 11.79 -12.73 12.53
CA THR A 2 13.18 -12.35 12.25
C THR A 2 13.30 -11.92 10.79
N THR A 3 14.30 -11.09 10.47
CA THR A 3 14.57 -10.64 9.10
C THR A 3 14.70 -11.81 8.11
N GLU A 4 15.31 -12.91 8.55
CA GLU A 4 15.46 -14.13 7.74
C GLU A 4 14.12 -14.81 7.46
N GLN A 5 13.23 -14.89 8.46
CA GLN A 5 11.88 -15.43 8.27
C GLN A 5 11.07 -14.58 7.29
N GLU A 6 11.19 -13.26 7.39
CA GLU A 6 10.52 -12.34 6.47
C GLU A 6 11.00 -12.52 5.04
N LYS A 7 12.32 -12.55 4.85
CA LYS A 7 12.95 -12.78 3.54
C LYS A 7 12.56 -14.13 2.95
N HIS A 8 12.53 -15.19 3.77
CA HIS A 8 12.10 -16.52 3.34
C HIS A 8 10.67 -16.51 2.78
N PHE A 9 9.71 -15.95 3.53
CA PHE A 9 8.32 -15.93 3.09
C PHE A 9 8.08 -14.99 1.91
N HIS A 10 8.77 -13.84 1.83
CA HIS A 10 8.70 -12.97 0.65
C HIS A 10 9.18 -13.71 -0.59
N ASN A 11 10.37 -14.31 -0.57
CA ASN A 11 10.88 -15.08 -1.70
C ASN A 11 9.94 -16.22 -2.12
N LYS A 12 9.32 -16.91 -1.14
CA LYS A 12 8.37 -18.00 -1.43
C LYS A 12 7.09 -17.50 -2.09
N ILE A 13 6.56 -16.36 -1.64
CA ILE A 13 5.39 -15.71 -2.24
C ILE A 13 5.73 -15.23 -3.64
N ASP A 14 6.82 -14.47 -3.80
CA ASP A 14 7.24 -13.90 -5.08
C ASP A 14 7.50 -15.00 -6.12
N ALA A 15 8.14 -16.11 -5.74
CA ALA A 15 8.36 -17.24 -6.62
C ALA A 15 7.06 -17.94 -7.05
N ALA A 16 6.05 -18.02 -6.16
CA ALA A 16 4.75 -18.56 -6.52
C ALA A 16 4.00 -17.61 -7.49
N GLU A 17 4.06 -16.31 -7.25
CA GLU A 17 3.44 -15.29 -8.10
C GLU A 17 4.09 -15.20 -9.47
N ALA A 18 5.42 -15.25 -9.54
CA ALA A 18 6.18 -15.25 -10.79
C ALA A 18 5.83 -16.47 -11.68
N ARG A 19 5.45 -17.60 -11.07
CA ARG A 19 4.96 -18.79 -11.78
C ARG A 19 3.47 -18.74 -12.10
N GLY A 20 2.74 -17.71 -11.67
CA GLY A 20 1.29 -17.59 -11.83
C GLY A 20 0.48 -18.50 -10.90
N ASP A 21 1.12 -19.18 -9.95
CA ASP A 21 0.44 -20.08 -9.01
C ASP A 21 -0.15 -19.31 -7.83
N LYS A 22 -1.38 -18.84 -8.06
CA LYS A 22 -2.14 -18.06 -7.07
C LYS A 22 -2.42 -18.85 -5.79
N ASN A 23 -2.60 -20.17 -5.87
CA ASN A 23 -2.91 -20.99 -4.70
C ASN A 23 -1.67 -21.16 -3.83
N ALA A 24 -0.52 -21.49 -4.43
CA ALA A 24 0.74 -21.57 -3.70
C ALA A 24 1.14 -20.24 -3.05
N ALA A 25 0.85 -19.11 -3.71
CA ALA A 25 1.09 -17.79 -3.13
C ALA A 25 0.18 -17.48 -1.93
N VAL A 26 -1.06 -17.99 -1.92
CA VAL A 26 -1.97 -17.85 -0.78
C VAL A 26 -1.56 -18.79 0.36
N ASP A 27 -1.14 -20.02 0.05
CA ASP A 27 -0.64 -20.98 1.03
C ASP A 27 0.61 -20.44 1.75
N ALA A 28 1.57 -19.88 1.00
CA ALA A 28 2.76 -19.25 1.56
C ALA A 28 2.42 -18.05 2.49
N ARG A 29 1.36 -17.29 2.17
CA ARG A 29 0.86 -16.21 3.04
C ARG A 29 0.23 -16.75 4.32
N TYR A 30 -0.47 -17.88 4.25
CA TYR A 30 -1.02 -18.54 5.44
C TYR A 30 0.09 -19.11 6.34
N GLU A 31 1.10 -19.75 5.77
CA GLU A 31 2.28 -20.21 6.51
C GLU A 31 3.00 -19.06 7.22
N ARG A 32 3.17 -17.92 6.53
CA ARG A 32 3.72 -16.69 7.13
C ARG A 32 2.88 -16.22 8.32
N HIS A 33 1.55 -16.28 8.20
CA HIS A 33 0.64 -15.96 9.31
C HIS A 33 0.83 -16.92 10.49
N ILE A 34 0.90 -18.23 10.25
CA ILE A 34 1.16 -19.22 11.30
C ILE A 34 2.47 -18.89 12.03
N GLN A 35 3.56 -18.67 11.28
CA GLN A 35 4.86 -18.36 11.86
C GLN A 35 4.83 -17.05 12.66
N LYS A 36 4.14 -16.02 12.15
CA LYS A 36 3.94 -14.75 12.88
C LYS A 36 3.21 -14.97 14.21
N GLN A 37 2.13 -15.75 14.23
CA GLN A 37 1.38 -16.01 15.45
C GLN A 37 2.19 -16.86 16.45
N LYS A 38 2.93 -17.86 15.95
CA LYS A 38 3.87 -18.66 16.75
C LYS A 38 4.91 -17.79 17.45
N ASN A 39 5.53 -16.87 16.71
CA ASN A 39 6.50 -15.92 17.28
C ASN A 39 5.88 -14.98 18.33
N LEU A 40 4.57 -14.73 18.25
CA LEU A 40 3.82 -13.92 19.22
C LEU A 40 3.24 -14.75 20.38
N GLY A 41 3.47 -16.07 20.43
CA GLY A 41 2.86 -16.95 21.43
C GLY A 41 1.34 -17.08 21.29
N LYS A 42 0.78 -16.75 20.12
CA LYS A 42 -0.66 -16.76 19.85
C LYS A 42 -1.05 -17.96 19.00
N LYS A 43 -2.30 -18.41 19.17
CA LYS A 43 -2.86 -19.46 18.30
C LYS A 43 -3.17 -18.87 16.92
N PRO A 44 -2.73 -19.51 15.82
CA PRO A 44 -3.08 -19.07 14.49
C PRO A 44 -4.57 -19.29 14.22
N LEU A 45 -5.13 -18.41 13.38
CA LEU A 45 -6.47 -18.61 12.84
C LEU A 45 -6.54 -19.93 12.04
N PRO A 46 -7.63 -20.70 12.17
CA PRO A 46 -7.96 -21.79 11.25
C PRO A 46 -7.95 -21.33 9.80
N ARG A 47 -7.61 -22.24 8.88
CA ARG A 47 -7.40 -21.91 7.45
C ARG A 47 -8.63 -21.27 6.81
N ASP A 48 -9.80 -21.87 7.02
CA ASP A 48 -11.10 -21.37 6.56
C ASP A 48 -11.39 -19.93 7.01
N LYS A 49 -11.14 -19.63 8.29
CA LYS A 49 -11.33 -18.28 8.85
C LYS A 49 -10.31 -17.30 8.31
N TRP A 50 -9.07 -17.74 8.12
CA TRP A 50 -8.02 -16.91 7.55
C TRP A 50 -8.29 -16.60 6.07
N ASP A 51 -8.74 -17.59 5.28
CA ASP A 51 -9.08 -17.40 3.87
C ASP A 51 -10.23 -16.39 3.71
N ALA A 52 -11.26 -16.48 4.56
CA ALA A 52 -12.35 -15.50 4.58
C ALA A 52 -11.84 -14.08 4.89
N ALA A 53 -10.99 -13.94 5.91
CA ALA A 53 -10.38 -12.66 6.27
C ALA A 53 -9.47 -12.11 5.15
N TYR A 54 -8.66 -12.97 4.54
CA TYR A 54 -7.77 -12.61 3.44
C TYR A 54 -8.55 -12.17 2.20
N LYS A 55 -9.63 -12.87 1.85
CA LYS A 55 -10.53 -12.48 0.75
C LYS A 55 -11.17 -11.13 1.01
N ASN A 56 -11.65 -10.88 2.23
CA ASN A 56 -12.23 -9.59 2.60
C ASN A 56 -11.21 -8.46 2.53
N LEU A 57 -9.98 -8.69 3.02
CA LEU A 57 -8.88 -7.75 2.92
C LEU A 57 -8.55 -7.42 1.45
N LYS A 58 -8.46 -8.44 0.59
CA LYS A 58 -8.19 -8.26 -0.84
C LYS A 58 -9.30 -7.46 -1.53
N ASN A 59 -10.55 -7.80 -1.27
CA ASN A 59 -11.71 -7.08 -1.81
C ASN A 59 -11.74 -5.62 -1.34
N SER A 60 -11.45 -5.38 -0.05
CA SER A 60 -11.38 -4.02 0.51
C SER A 60 -10.26 -3.21 -0.12
N SER A 61 -9.08 -3.81 -0.29
CA SER A 61 -7.94 -3.17 -0.94
C SER A 61 -8.24 -2.83 -2.41
N GLN A 62 -8.88 -3.74 -3.15
CA GLN A 62 -9.30 -3.49 -4.54
C GLN A 62 -10.36 -2.39 -4.63
N ARG A 63 -11.33 -2.36 -3.69
CA ARG A 63 -12.32 -1.28 -3.60
C ARG A 63 -11.65 0.06 -3.29
N GLY A 64 -10.75 0.11 -2.32
CA GLY A 64 -9.98 1.31 -1.98
C GLY A 64 -9.22 1.86 -3.19
N ALA A 65 -8.50 1.00 -3.91
CA ALA A 65 -7.79 1.40 -5.12
C ALA A 65 -8.73 1.93 -6.22
N ALA A 66 -9.90 1.32 -6.40
CA ALA A 66 -10.89 1.77 -7.37
C ALA A 66 -11.49 3.14 -7.00
N GLU A 67 -11.78 3.36 -5.71
CA GLU A 67 -12.28 4.65 -5.24
C GLU A 67 -11.20 5.75 -5.29
N GLU A 68 -9.94 5.44 -5.03
CA GLU A 68 -8.81 6.37 -5.22
C GLU A 68 -8.69 6.82 -6.68
N VAL A 69 -8.80 5.89 -7.63
CA VAL A 69 -8.76 6.23 -9.07
C VAL A 69 -9.93 7.15 -9.45
N LYS A 70 -11.13 6.90 -8.92
CA LYS A 70 -12.29 7.76 -9.16
C LYS A 70 -12.10 9.15 -8.55
N GLY A 71 -11.62 9.23 -7.31
CA GLY A 71 -11.35 10.49 -6.62
C GLY A 71 -10.33 11.34 -7.36
N ARG A 72 -9.23 10.72 -7.82
CA ARG A 72 -8.22 11.38 -8.64
C ARG A 72 -8.80 11.91 -9.94
N LYS A 73 -9.56 11.09 -10.66
CA LYS A 73 -10.18 11.50 -11.93
C LYS A 73 -11.13 12.68 -11.75
N ALA A 74 -11.99 12.64 -10.72
CA ALA A 74 -12.89 13.75 -10.43
C ALA A 74 -12.13 15.06 -10.12
N LEU A 75 -10.98 14.94 -9.46
CA LEU A 75 -10.12 16.08 -9.15
C LEU A 75 -9.35 16.61 -10.37
N GLU A 76 -8.89 15.71 -11.26
CA GLU A 76 -8.32 16.07 -12.56
C GLU A 76 -9.32 16.86 -13.41
N ASP A 77 -10.57 16.39 -13.46
CA ASP A 77 -11.65 17.05 -14.20
C ASP A 77 -11.94 18.45 -13.62
N GLN A 78 -11.94 18.61 -12.29
CA GLN A 78 -12.17 19.89 -11.63
C GLN A 78 -11.02 20.89 -11.83
N LEU A 79 -9.78 20.43 -11.82
CA LEU A 79 -8.59 21.29 -11.98
C LEU A 79 -8.21 21.52 -13.45
N GLY A 80 -8.79 20.77 -14.38
CA GLY A 80 -8.46 20.84 -15.81
C GLY A 80 -7.03 20.40 -16.13
N ARG A 81 -6.40 19.60 -15.26
CA ARG A 81 -5.03 19.09 -15.45
C ARG A 81 -4.87 17.71 -14.84
N LYS A 82 -3.94 16.93 -15.37
CA LYS A 82 -3.60 15.59 -14.87
C LYS A 82 -2.94 15.66 -13.50
N ILE A 83 -3.25 14.70 -12.63
CA ILE A 83 -2.68 14.53 -11.30
C ILE A 83 -1.92 13.20 -11.29
N GLU A 84 -0.64 13.26 -10.96
CA GLU A 84 0.19 12.06 -11.01
C GLU A 84 -0.02 11.14 -9.81
N ASN A 85 0.04 9.84 -10.07
CA ASN A 85 0.05 8.82 -9.03
C ASN A 85 1.40 8.85 -8.32
N ASN A 86 1.40 9.21 -7.04
CA ASN A 86 2.63 9.30 -6.24
C ASN A 86 3.26 7.94 -5.85
N ASN A 87 2.69 6.81 -6.29
CA ASN A 87 3.37 5.51 -6.21
C ASN A 87 4.42 5.33 -7.32
N GLU A 88 4.30 6.09 -8.40
CA GLU A 88 5.14 5.97 -9.61
C GLU A 88 5.90 7.27 -9.93
N ALA A 89 5.44 8.42 -9.40
CA ALA A 89 6.07 9.72 -9.61
C ALA A 89 7.21 10.01 -8.62
N LEU A 90 8.13 10.89 -9.03
CA LEU A 90 9.19 11.43 -8.17
C LEU A 90 8.56 12.21 -7.01
N VAL A 91 8.81 11.77 -5.78
CA VAL A 91 8.37 12.48 -4.58
C VAL A 91 9.18 13.77 -4.47
N ILE A 92 8.50 14.92 -4.53
CA ILE A 92 9.14 16.22 -4.28
C ILE A 92 9.36 16.36 -2.77
N GLU A 93 10.61 16.36 -2.35
CA GLU A 93 11.04 16.62 -0.97
C GLU A 93 11.39 18.10 -0.82
N TYR A 94 10.93 18.74 0.26
CA TYR A 94 11.25 20.14 0.59
C TYR A 94 11.92 20.20 1.97
N LYS A 95 12.95 21.04 2.12
CA LYS A 95 13.55 21.30 3.44
C LYS A 95 12.75 22.36 4.18
N SER A 96 12.15 22.01 5.31
CA SER A 96 11.47 22.96 6.19
C SER A 96 12.44 24.05 6.68
N SER A 97 11.90 25.13 7.24
CA SER A 97 12.68 26.17 7.92
C SER A 97 13.52 25.63 9.09
N GLU A 98 13.22 24.43 9.57
CA GLU A 98 13.95 23.71 10.63
C GLU A 98 15.03 22.76 10.06
N GLY A 99 15.22 22.75 8.73
CA GLY A 99 16.22 21.91 8.05
C GLY A 99 15.82 20.45 7.88
N VAL A 100 14.56 20.11 8.15
CA VAL A 100 14.03 18.75 8.03
C VAL A 100 13.53 18.51 6.62
N ASP A 101 14.00 17.45 5.96
CA ASP A 101 13.42 16.98 4.71
C ASP A 101 11.99 16.52 4.98
N THR A 102 11.04 17.32 4.52
CA THR A 102 9.62 17.08 4.67
C THR A 102 8.98 16.83 3.32
N ARG A 103 8.02 15.93 3.33
CA ARG A 103 7.17 15.65 2.18
C ARG A 103 5.89 16.46 2.35
N PRO A 104 5.57 17.40 1.44
CA PRO A 104 4.29 18.10 1.51
C PRO A 104 3.15 17.11 1.28
N ASP A 105 2.27 16.99 2.28
CA ASP A 105 1.08 16.15 2.22
C ASP A 105 0.06 16.78 1.28
N SER A 106 0.04 16.29 0.03
CA SER A 106 -0.93 16.57 -1.04
C SER A 106 -1.17 18.04 -1.42
N ILE A 107 -0.71 19.01 -0.63
CA ILE A 107 -0.98 20.43 -0.77
C ILE A 107 0.36 21.17 -0.63
N GLY A 108 0.73 21.90 -1.67
CA GLY A 108 1.88 22.78 -1.75
C GLY A 108 1.46 24.17 -2.23
N ARG A 109 2.42 24.95 -2.73
CA ARG A 109 2.15 26.22 -3.42
C ARG A 109 2.72 26.18 -4.83
N ASN A 110 1.99 26.70 -5.81
CA ASN A 110 2.48 26.84 -7.18
C ASN A 110 3.53 27.97 -7.29
N LYS A 111 4.06 28.20 -8.50
CA LYS A 111 5.08 29.23 -8.77
C LYS A 111 4.57 30.65 -8.47
N GLU A 112 3.27 30.81 -8.42
CA GLU A 112 2.54 32.04 -8.13
C GLU A 112 2.21 32.19 -6.63
N GLY A 113 2.61 31.21 -5.79
CA GLY A 113 2.40 31.23 -4.35
C GLY A 113 0.99 30.84 -3.89
N ALA A 114 0.10 30.46 -4.80
CA ALA A 114 -1.25 29.98 -4.50
C ALA A 114 -1.22 28.53 -4.01
N ILE A 115 -2.16 28.16 -3.13
CA ILE A 115 -2.32 26.78 -2.65
C ILE A 115 -2.63 25.88 -3.85
N ASP A 116 -1.81 24.84 -4.04
CA ASP A 116 -1.93 23.92 -5.17
C ASP A 116 -1.77 22.47 -4.72
N LEU A 117 -2.45 21.55 -5.40
CA LEU A 117 -2.38 20.13 -5.12
C LEU A 117 -1.20 19.52 -5.88
N VAL A 118 -0.15 19.12 -5.17
CA VAL A 118 1.07 18.60 -5.83
C VAL A 118 0.93 17.11 -6.14
N HIS A 119 0.27 16.34 -5.27
CA HIS A 119 0.05 14.89 -5.42
C HIS A 119 -1.20 14.42 -4.66
N ASP A 120 -1.78 13.28 -5.05
CA ASP A 120 -2.91 12.64 -4.35
C ASP A 120 -2.41 11.53 -3.40
N HIS A 121 -2.73 11.59 -2.10
CA HIS A 121 -2.27 10.59 -1.11
C HIS A 121 -3.19 9.37 -1.01
N LYS A 122 -2.57 8.22 -0.77
CA LYS A 122 -3.21 6.96 -0.41
C LYS A 122 -3.61 7.00 1.06
N HIS A 123 -4.88 6.87 1.42
CA HIS A 123 -5.20 6.60 2.84
C HIS A 123 -4.59 5.24 3.22
N LYS A 124 -3.48 5.25 3.97
CA LYS A 124 -3.10 4.08 4.77
C LYS A 124 -4.08 3.98 5.94
N THR A 125 -5.23 3.36 5.70
CA THR A 125 -5.99 2.82 6.83
C THR A 125 -5.21 1.64 7.41
N GLY A 126 -4.99 1.70 8.73
CA GLY A 126 -4.28 0.71 9.54
C GLY A 126 -4.99 -0.62 9.68
#